data_AF-A0AA39NQB0-F1
#
_entry.id   AF-A0AA39NQB0-F1
#
_cell.length_a   1.000
_cell.length_b   1.000
_cell.length_c   1.000
_cell.angle_alpha   90.00
_cell.angle_beta   90.00
_cell.angle_gamma   90.00
#
_symmetry.space_group_name_H-M   'P 1'
#
loop_
_entity.id
_entity.type
_entity.pdbx_description
1 polymer ?
#
loop_
_entity_poly.entity_id
_entity_poly.type
_entity_poly.pdbx_seq_one_letter_code
_entity_poly.pdbx_strand_id
1 'polypeptide(L)'
;MTSWNVDFLQPSGASDSTKRALIILNQPFSPALLRRLWTSSQWRCCADGGANRLHDTVESKELYLPDLITGDFDSIRTEVRTYYTSKGISVVHSSDQDSTDLMKSMQALSSVQVPGEEPWQVIILGGLAGRLDQTIHTLSYLHKLRKDPSKRVFAVTDDNIGWVLNSGEHSIKIDHSVLGKTCGLLPVGIDSTTLSTTGLQWNLTETISSFDAMVSTSNHLVPSSDTVWIKTTKPIWWTMELHAEITVLYFAGASTATGRTEEAVPIPLRGLSLLNLRDVLISRHPHTGLDKILETCQWSVNEEMVDDPANCELSEGAEVAVICPVSGG
;
A
#
# COMPACT_ATOMS: atom_id res chain seq x y z
N MET A 1 -19.50 -4.60 -17.14
CA MET A 1 -18.93 -3.92 -15.96
C MET A 1 -17.87 -4.82 -15.36
N THR A 2 -16.64 -4.35 -15.19
CA THR A 2 -15.52 -5.14 -14.63
C THR A 2 -15.38 -4.87 -13.14
N SER A 3 -15.39 -5.92 -12.33
CA SER A 3 -15.25 -5.79 -10.86
C SER A 3 -13.80 -5.89 -10.40
N TRP A 4 -13.47 -5.15 -9.34
CA TRP A 4 -12.17 -5.10 -8.68
C TRP A 4 -12.34 -5.15 -7.16
N ASN A 5 -11.40 -5.81 -6.50
CA ASN A 5 -11.22 -5.77 -5.04
C ASN A 5 -9.72 -5.84 -4.75
N VAL A 6 -9.36 -5.55 -3.50
CA VAL A 6 -7.99 -5.60 -2.99
C VAL A 6 -7.92 -6.47 -1.74
N ASP A 7 -8.71 -7.53 -1.71
CA ASP A 7 -8.89 -8.39 -0.52
C ASP A 7 -7.56 -9.04 -0.06
N PHE A 8 -6.53 -9.06 -0.91
CA PHE A 8 -5.17 -9.47 -0.56
C PHE A 8 -4.46 -8.56 0.45
N LEU A 9 -5.01 -7.37 0.72
CA LEU A 9 -4.54 -6.46 1.77
C LEU A 9 -5.17 -6.77 3.13
N GLN A 10 -6.15 -7.66 3.22
CA GLN A 10 -6.81 -7.98 4.49
C GLN A 10 -5.87 -8.76 5.43
N PRO A 11 -5.79 -8.39 6.73
CA PRO A 11 -4.87 -9.02 7.68
C PRO A 11 -5.09 -10.52 7.90
N SER A 12 -6.35 -10.97 7.85
CA SER A 12 -6.74 -12.37 8.08
C SER A 12 -6.48 -13.31 6.90
N GLY A 13 -5.98 -12.78 5.78
CA GLY A 13 -5.87 -13.51 4.52
C GLY A 13 -7.25 -13.72 3.88
N ALA A 14 -7.40 -13.33 2.62
CA ALA A 14 -8.65 -13.58 1.91
C ALA A 14 -8.91 -15.09 1.77
N SER A 15 -10.11 -15.54 2.12
CA SER A 15 -10.67 -16.88 1.86
C SER A 15 -10.97 -17.12 0.37
N ASP A 16 -10.16 -16.55 -0.53
CA ASP A 16 -10.41 -16.55 -1.97
C ASP A 16 -9.45 -17.52 -2.69
N SER A 17 -9.96 -18.25 -3.68
CA SER A 17 -9.20 -19.22 -4.47
C SER A 17 -8.29 -18.57 -5.53
N THR A 18 -8.31 -17.24 -5.64
CA THR A 18 -7.46 -16.47 -6.55
C THR A 18 -5.97 -16.75 -6.30
N LYS A 19 -5.27 -17.29 -7.31
CA LYS A 19 -3.81 -17.44 -7.30
C LYS A 19 -3.14 -16.08 -7.42
N ARG A 20 -2.23 -15.75 -6.49
CA ARG A 20 -1.54 -14.46 -6.40
C ARG A 20 -0.03 -14.61 -6.41
N ALA A 21 0.61 -13.75 -7.19
CA ALA A 21 2.06 -13.64 -7.33
C ALA A 21 2.54 -12.30 -6.76
N LEU A 22 3.51 -12.33 -5.85
CA LEU A 22 4.17 -11.15 -5.29
C LEU A 22 5.51 -10.93 -5.98
N ILE A 23 5.72 -9.76 -6.58
CA ILE A 23 7.00 -9.33 -7.13
C ILE A 23 7.53 -8.18 -6.27
N ILE A 24 8.68 -8.38 -5.65
CA ILE A 24 9.31 -7.42 -4.73
C ILE A 24 10.39 -6.66 -5.48
N LEU A 25 10.23 -5.34 -5.60
CA LEU A 25 11.19 -4.45 -6.25
C LEU A 25 12.18 -3.85 -5.24
N ASN A 26 13.23 -3.20 -5.75
CA ASN A 26 14.26 -2.56 -4.93
C ASN A 26 13.81 -1.21 -4.34
N GLN A 27 12.76 -1.22 -3.50
CA GLN A 27 12.28 -0.05 -2.76
C GLN A 27 12.00 -0.42 -1.30
N PRO A 28 12.17 0.51 -0.34
CA PRO A 28 11.76 0.30 1.04
C PRO A 28 10.26 -0.01 1.14
N PHE A 29 9.90 -0.89 2.07
CA PHE A 29 8.53 -1.18 2.47
C PHE A 29 8.49 -1.63 3.93
N SER A 30 7.34 -1.44 4.58
CA SER A 30 7.14 -1.83 5.97
C SER A 30 7.00 -3.36 6.15
N PRO A 31 7.36 -3.89 7.33
CA PRO A 31 7.07 -5.28 7.67
C PRO A 31 5.56 -5.61 7.65
N ALA A 32 4.71 -4.64 7.99
CA ALA A 32 3.26 -4.80 8.00
C ALA A 32 2.72 -5.06 6.58
N LEU A 33 3.07 -4.20 5.62
CA LEU A 33 2.70 -4.39 4.22
C LEU A 33 3.25 -5.70 3.66
N LEU A 34 4.54 -5.99 3.92
CA LEU A 34 5.13 -7.25 3.48
C LEU A 34 4.34 -8.45 4.01
N ARG A 35 3.97 -8.48 5.30
CA ARG A 35 3.22 -9.58 5.90
C ARG A 35 1.87 -9.80 5.25
N ARG A 36 1.11 -8.71 5.00
CA ARG A 36 -0.20 -8.75 4.31
C ARG A 36 -0.05 -9.37 2.91
N LEU A 37 0.90 -8.86 2.12
CA LEU A 37 1.11 -9.31 0.73
C LEU A 37 1.73 -10.71 0.63
N TRP A 38 2.62 -11.06 1.55
CA TRP A 38 3.29 -12.37 1.58
C TRP A 38 2.29 -13.49 1.87
N THR A 39 1.44 -13.29 2.88
CA THR A 39 0.43 -14.26 3.32
C THR A 39 -0.62 -14.49 2.24
N SER A 40 -0.98 -13.45 1.50
CA SER A 40 -2.00 -13.54 0.43
C SER A 40 -1.47 -14.07 -0.91
N SER A 41 -0.15 -14.29 -1.04
CA SER A 41 0.51 -14.70 -2.29
C SER A 41 1.09 -16.10 -2.22
N GLN A 42 0.89 -16.92 -3.26
CA GLN A 42 1.40 -18.30 -3.33
C GLN A 42 2.71 -18.42 -4.10
N TRP A 43 3.06 -17.42 -4.90
CA TRP A 43 4.35 -17.33 -5.56
C TRP A 43 4.99 -15.98 -5.28
N ARG A 44 6.28 -15.95 -4.92
CA ARG A 44 7.02 -14.73 -4.56
C ARG A 44 8.33 -14.66 -5.33
N CYS A 45 8.62 -13.50 -5.92
CA CYS A 45 9.84 -13.24 -6.66
C CYS A 45 10.47 -11.94 -6.21
N CYS A 46 11.79 -11.94 -5.98
CA CYS A 46 12.55 -10.70 -5.80
C CYS A 46 13.22 -10.29 -7.11
N ALA A 47 12.96 -9.06 -7.54
CA ALA A 47 13.62 -8.44 -8.68
C ALA A 47 14.94 -7.81 -8.21
N ASP A 48 16.05 -8.49 -8.46
CA ASP A 48 17.40 -8.13 -8.10
C ASP A 48 17.53 -7.57 -6.65
N GLY A 49 17.73 -6.25 -6.51
CA GLY A 49 17.87 -5.55 -5.24
C GLY A 49 16.61 -5.62 -4.35
N GLY A 50 15.46 -6.07 -4.86
CA GLY A 50 14.30 -6.42 -4.04
C GLY A 50 14.62 -7.50 -3.00
N ALA A 51 15.60 -8.38 -3.28
CA ALA A 51 16.07 -9.37 -2.32
C ALA A 51 16.77 -8.74 -1.11
N ASN A 52 17.49 -7.62 -1.33
CA ASN A 52 18.08 -6.86 -0.23
C ASN A 52 16.97 -6.31 0.68
N ARG A 53 15.92 -5.74 0.07
CA ARG A 53 14.78 -5.17 0.82
C ARG A 53 14.08 -6.23 1.64
N LEU A 54 13.79 -7.38 1.03
CA LEU A 54 13.20 -8.51 1.75
C LEU A 54 14.08 -8.94 2.93
N HIS A 55 15.38 -9.09 2.70
CA HIS A 55 16.34 -9.53 3.72
C HIS A 55 16.46 -8.53 4.88
N ASP A 56 16.45 -7.23 4.59
CA ASP A 56 16.69 -6.18 5.58
C ASP A 56 15.44 -5.82 6.39
N THR A 57 14.24 -5.96 5.80
CA THR A 57 12.97 -5.63 6.45
C THR A 57 12.52 -6.68 7.48
N VAL A 58 12.98 -7.94 7.36
CA VAL A 58 12.49 -9.05 8.19
C VAL A 58 13.51 -9.50 9.23
N GLU A 59 13.05 -9.66 10.48
CA GLU A 59 13.89 -10.21 11.55
C GLU A 59 14.05 -11.73 11.38
N SER A 60 12.94 -12.44 11.18
CA SER A 60 12.89 -13.90 11.01
C SER A 60 12.99 -14.30 9.54
N LYS A 61 14.18 -14.14 8.96
CA LYS A 61 14.44 -14.36 7.52
C LYS A 61 14.10 -15.77 7.03
N GLU A 62 14.08 -16.77 7.91
CA GLU A 62 13.67 -18.13 7.61
C GLU A 62 12.19 -18.24 7.20
N LEU A 63 11.34 -17.30 7.63
CA LEU A 63 9.91 -17.28 7.31
C LEU A 63 9.62 -16.60 5.96
N TYR A 64 10.61 -15.89 5.41
CA TYR A 64 10.49 -15.03 4.23
C TYR A 64 11.47 -15.47 3.14
N LEU A 65 11.25 -16.68 2.64
CA LEU A 65 12.01 -17.29 1.55
C LEU A 65 11.21 -17.16 0.24
N PRO A 66 11.68 -16.37 -0.75
CA PRO A 66 10.97 -16.22 -2.02
C PRO A 66 11.15 -17.47 -2.88
N ASP A 67 10.26 -17.72 -3.83
CA ASP A 67 10.38 -18.83 -4.77
C ASP A 67 11.49 -18.60 -5.81
N LEU A 68 11.78 -17.33 -6.10
CA LEU A 68 12.77 -16.92 -7.10
C LEU A 68 13.42 -15.58 -6.73
N ILE A 69 14.70 -15.45 -7.08
CA ILE A 69 15.39 -14.17 -7.21
C ILE A 69 15.91 -14.07 -8.65
N THR A 70 15.55 -13.00 -9.37
CA THR A 70 15.95 -12.81 -10.77
C THR A 70 16.34 -11.37 -11.06
N GLY A 71 17.29 -11.18 -11.98
CA GLY A 71 17.78 -9.86 -12.38
C GLY A 71 19.15 -9.96 -13.04
N ASP A 72 19.73 -8.82 -13.38
CA ASP A 72 21.14 -8.74 -13.80
C ASP A 72 22.14 -8.70 -12.64
N PHE A 73 21.64 -8.59 -11.41
CA PHE A 73 22.43 -8.66 -10.18
C PHE A 73 23.44 -7.52 -10.03
N ASP A 74 23.09 -6.34 -10.52
CA ASP A 74 23.85 -5.10 -10.29
C ASP A 74 23.53 -4.47 -8.92
N SER A 75 22.40 -4.86 -8.32
CA SER A 75 21.87 -4.26 -7.09
C SER A 75 21.90 -5.21 -5.89
N ILE A 76 21.69 -6.53 -6.06
CA ILE A 76 21.73 -7.49 -4.96
C ILE A 76 23.13 -7.57 -4.33
N ARG A 77 23.19 -7.49 -3.00
CA ARG A 77 24.46 -7.59 -2.27
C ARG A 77 24.93 -9.05 -2.23
N THR A 78 26.25 -9.25 -2.24
CA THR A 78 26.84 -10.60 -2.29
C THR A 78 26.39 -11.47 -1.12
N GLU A 79 26.37 -10.93 0.10
CA GLU A 79 25.96 -11.68 1.29
C GLU A 79 24.47 -12.06 1.27
N VAL A 80 23.61 -11.21 0.71
CA VAL A 80 22.16 -11.49 0.55
C VAL A 80 21.96 -12.59 -0.49
N ARG A 81 22.67 -12.49 -1.62
CA ARG A 81 22.64 -13.53 -2.66
C ARG A 81 23.12 -14.87 -2.12
N THR A 82 24.23 -14.89 -1.38
CA THR A 82 24.77 -16.10 -0.75
C THR A 82 23.81 -16.68 0.27
N TYR A 83 23.18 -15.83 1.10
CA TYR A 83 22.18 -16.26 2.08
C TYR A 83 21.02 -17.02 1.41
N TYR A 84 20.34 -16.42 0.43
CA TYR A 84 19.21 -17.08 -0.21
C TYR A 84 19.61 -18.32 -1.02
N THR A 85 20.78 -18.29 -1.67
CA THR A 85 21.33 -19.48 -2.35
C THR A 85 21.55 -20.63 -1.35
N SER A 86 22.08 -20.34 -0.16
CA SER A 86 22.31 -21.34 0.90
C SER A 86 21.02 -21.94 1.47
N LYS A 87 19.90 -21.22 1.36
CA LYS A 87 18.56 -21.69 1.74
C LYS A 87 17.86 -22.46 0.61
N GLY A 88 18.53 -22.69 -0.52
CA GLY A 88 18.01 -23.46 -1.66
C GLY A 88 17.12 -22.65 -2.60
N ILE A 89 17.11 -21.32 -2.49
CA ILE A 89 16.32 -20.45 -3.38
C ILE A 89 16.95 -20.39 -4.77
N SER A 90 16.11 -20.46 -5.80
CA SER A 90 16.56 -20.29 -7.19
C SER A 90 16.98 -18.85 -7.43
N VAL A 91 18.23 -18.64 -7.84
CA VAL A 91 18.81 -17.33 -8.16
C VAL A 91 19.22 -17.32 -9.63
N VAL A 92 18.38 -16.73 -10.48
CA VAL A 92 18.52 -16.76 -11.94
C VAL A 92 19.05 -15.43 -12.46
N HIS A 93 20.29 -15.44 -12.94
CA HIS A 93 20.88 -14.27 -13.59
C HIS A 93 20.32 -14.11 -15.01
N SER A 94 19.97 -12.89 -15.39
CA SER A 94 19.61 -12.51 -16.74
C SER A 94 20.55 -11.43 -17.25
N SER A 95 21.28 -11.72 -18.33
CA SER A 95 22.18 -10.77 -18.99
C SER A 95 21.47 -9.80 -19.93
N ASP A 96 20.13 -9.87 -20.05
CA ASP A 96 19.35 -8.98 -20.89
C ASP A 96 19.33 -7.55 -20.29
N GLN A 97 19.82 -6.59 -21.08
CA GLN A 97 19.89 -5.18 -20.72
C GLN A 97 18.76 -4.35 -21.35
N ASP A 98 17.99 -4.92 -22.28
CA ASP A 98 16.85 -4.24 -22.92
C ASP A 98 15.57 -4.38 -22.09
N SER A 99 15.58 -5.21 -21.04
CA SER A 99 14.48 -5.38 -20.10
C SER A 99 14.87 -5.04 -18.66
N THR A 100 13.94 -4.40 -17.94
CA THR A 100 14.10 -4.13 -16.50
C THR A 100 13.85 -5.38 -15.66
N ASP A 101 14.30 -5.42 -14.41
CA ASP A 101 14.08 -6.59 -13.53
C ASP A 101 12.62 -6.88 -13.22
N LEU A 102 11.74 -5.87 -13.26
CA LEU A 102 10.30 -6.08 -13.20
C LEU A 102 9.80 -6.90 -14.40
N MET A 103 10.28 -6.61 -15.62
CA MET A 103 9.92 -7.36 -16.83
C MET A 103 10.46 -8.80 -16.78
N LYS A 104 11.70 -8.98 -16.34
CA LYS A 104 12.32 -10.30 -16.14
C LYS A 104 11.52 -11.14 -15.12
N SER A 105 11.07 -10.52 -14.03
CA SER A 105 10.22 -11.16 -13.01
C SER A 105 8.86 -11.58 -13.56
N MET A 106 8.21 -10.75 -14.38
CA MET A 106 6.97 -11.10 -15.06
C MET A 106 7.14 -12.25 -16.06
N GLN A 107 8.28 -12.30 -16.75
CA GLN A 107 8.62 -13.40 -17.65
C GLN A 107 8.79 -14.70 -16.87
N ALA A 108 9.48 -14.67 -15.74
CA ALA A 108 9.62 -15.84 -14.89
C ALA A 108 8.28 -16.37 -14.36
N LEU A 109 7.38 -15.47 -13.95
CA LEU A 109 6.00 -15.84 -13.59
C LEU A 109 5.27 -16.52 -14.75
N SER A 110 5.44 -16.00 -15.97
CA SER A 110 4.83 -16.58 -17.17
C SER A 110 5.34 -17.99 -17.46
N SER A 111 6.59 -18.31 -17.09
CA SER A 111 7.17 -19.64 -17.25
C SER A 111 6.63 -20.68 -16.26
N VAL A 112 6.07 -20.24 -15.12
CA VAL A 112 5.45 -21.15 -14.12
C VAL A 112 3.92 -21.20 -14.24
N GLN A 113 3.31 -20.37 -15.09
CA GLN A 113 1.88 -20.46 -15.41
C GLN A 113 1.58 -21.78 -16.12
N VAL A 114 0.69 -22.59 -15.55
CA VAL A 114 0.23 -23.82 -16.19
C VAL A 114 -0.84 -23.47 -17.23
N PRO A 115 -0.72 -23.98 -18.48
CA PRO A 115 -1.75 -23.78 -19.51
C PRO A 115 -3.11 -24.32 -19.06
N GLY A 116 -4.16 -23.50 -19.19
CA GLY A 116 -5.53 -23.87 -18.83
C GLY A 116 -5.92 -23.62 -17.38
N GLU A 117 -4.97 -23.21 -16.52
CA GLU A 117 -5.30 -22.68 -15.19
C GLU A 117 -5.67 -21.19 -15.24
N GLU A 118 -6.39 -20.73 -14.22
CA GLU A 118 -6.66 -19.31 -14.01
C GLU A 118 -5.34 -18.51 -13.94
N PRO A 119 -5.31 -17.30 -14.54
CA PRO A 119 -4.12 -16.46 -14.53
C PRO A 119 -3.82 -15.94 -13.14
N TRP A 120 -2.53 -15.79 -12.83
CA TRP A 120 -2.09 -15.15 -11.60
C TRP A 120 -2.57 -13.68 -11.52
N GLN A 121 -3.14 -13.31 -10.39
CA GLN A 121 -3.21 -11.91 -9.98
C GLN A 121 -1.82 -11.48 -9.49
N VAL A 122 -1.28 -10.42 -10.07
CA VAL A 122 0.08 -9.97 -9.79
C VAL A 122 0.05 -8.74 -8.88
N ILE A 123 0.83 -8.81 -7.80
CA ILE A 123 1.04 -7.73 -6.86
C ILE A 123 2.51 -7.34 -6.95
N ILE A 124 2.79 -6.09 -7.29
CA ILE A 124 4.13 -5.53 -7.32
C ILE A 124 4.29 -4.70 -6.05
N LEU A 125 5.23 -5.11 -5.20
CA LEU A 125 5.62 -4.38 -4.01
C LEU A 125 6.76 -3.42 -4.36
N GLY A 126 6.46 -2.13 -4.31
CA GLY A 126 7.30 -1.03 -4.79
C GLY A 126 6.91 -0.55 -6.19
N GLY A 127 7.76 0.29 -6.78
CA GLY A 127 7.63 0.81 -8.13
C GLY A 127 6.84 2.13 -8.24
N LEU A 128 6.16 2.57 -7.19
CA LEU A 128 5.43 3.85 -7.17
C LEU A 128 6.14 4.99 -6.43
N ALA A 129 7.33 4.75 -5.89
CA ALA A 129 8.14 5.74 -5.18
C ALA A 129 9.60 5.74 -5.67
N GLY A 130 10.49 6.49 -5.00
CA GLY A 130 11.94 6.47 -5.26
C GLY A 130 12.34 7.19 -6.56
N ARG A 131 13.17 6.53 -7.36
CA ARG A 131 13.67 7.09 -8.64
C ARG A 131 12.52 7.32 -9.62
N LEU A 132 12.33 8.57 -10.02
CA LEU A 132 11.23 8.98 -10.90
C LEU A 132 11.20 8.19 -12.22
N ASP A 133 12.34 7.95 -12.86
CA ASP A 133 12.42 7.19 -14.11
C ASP A 133 11.90 5.75 -13.95
N GLN A 134 12.21 5.11 -12.82
CA GLN A 134 11.71 3.77 -12.49
C GLN A 134 10.21 3.79 -12.14
N THR A 135 9.73 4.86 -11.49
CA THR A 135 8.30 5.06 -11.26
C THR A 135 7.54 5.19 -12.58
N ILE A 136 8.03 6.03 -13.50
CA ILE A 136 7.43 6.19 -14.83
C ILE A 136 7.49 4.89 -15.63
N HIS A 137 8.57 4.11 -15.51
CA HIS A 137 8.66 2.79 -16.13
C HIS A 137 7.59 1.83 -15.60
N THR A 138 7.38 1.78 -14.28
CA THR A 138 6.30 0.97 -13.66
C THR A 138 4.94 1.39 -14.21
N LEU A 139 4.65 2.70 -14.27
CA LEU A 139 3.40 3.20 -14.83
C LEU A 139 3.22 2.84 -16.31
N SER A 140 4.28 2.99 -17.11
CA SER A 140 4.29 2.62 -18.53
C SER A 140 4.06 1.13 -18.74
N TYR A 141 4.72 0.28 -17.94
CA TYR A 141 4.63 -1.15 -18.08
C TYR A 141 3.27 -1.71 -17.65
N LEU A 142 2.68 -1.21 -16.56
CA LEU A 142 1.30 -1.58 -16.19
C LEU A 142 0.30 -1.07 -17.23
N HIS A 143 0.54 0.12 -17.81
CA HIS A 143 -0.17 0.59 -18.99
C HIS A 143 0.14 -0.26 -20.25
N LYS A 144 1.16 -1.12 -20.30
CA LYS A 144 1.30 -2.10 -21.37
C LYS A 144 0.54 -3.38 -21.04
N LEU A 145 0.62 -3.85 -19.79
CA LEU A 145 0.05 -5.11 -19.33
C LEU A 145 -1.48 -5.13 -19.35
N ARG A 146 -2.17 -4.01 -19.09
CA ARG A 146 -3.65 -3.94 -19.13
C ARG A 146 -4.28 -4.36 -20.47
N LYS A 147 -3.47 -4.37 -21.52
CA LYS A 147 -3.84 -4.70 -22.90
C LYS A 147 -4.19 -6.20 -23.03
N ASP A 148 -3.69 -7.01 -22.10
CA ASP A 148 -4.06 -8.40 -21.91
C ASP A 148 -5.15 -8.50 -20.82
N PRO A 149 -6.40 -8.87 -21.17
CA PRO A 149 -7.50 -8.91 -20.21
C PRO A 149 -7.37 -10.01 -19.16
N SER A 150 -6.47 -10.99 -19.34
CA SER A 150 -6.18 -12.02 -18.35
C SER A 150 -5.32 -11.48 -17.19
N LYS A 151 -4.61 -10.38 -17.40
CA LYS A 151 -3.70 -9.80 -16.40
C LYS A 151 -4.43 -8.86 -15.48
N ARG A 152 -4.37 -9.14 -14.18
CA ARG A 152 -4.73 -8.23 -13.09
C ARG A 152 -3.48 -7.89 -12.31
N VAL A 153 -2.97 -6.66 -12.48
CA VAL A 153 -1.68 -6.24 -11.94
C VAL A 153 -1.88 -5.00 -11.08
N PHE A 154 -1.42 -5.07 -9.83
CA PHE A 154 -1.48 -4.00 -8.85
C PHE A 154 -0.06 -3.59 -8.49
N ALA A 155 0.19 -2.29 -8.36
CA ALA A 155 1.41 -1.77 -7.74
C ALA A 155 1.06 -1.22 -6.37
N VAL A 156 1.85 -1.58 -5.36
CA VAL A 156 1.57 -1.33 -3.95
C VAL A 156 2.83 -0.82 -3.27
N THR A 157 2.68 0.22 -2.47
CA THR A 157 3.68 0.80 -1.56
C THR A 157 3.03 0.97 -0.19
N ASP A 158 3.77 1.37 0.83
CA ASP A 158 3.14 1.63 2.14
C ASP A 158 2.12 2.76 2.10
N ASP A 159 2.29 3.71 1.20
CA ASP A 159 1.42 4.89 1.11
C ASP A 159 0.25 4.63 0.15
N ASN A 160 0.48 3.91 -0.95
CA ASN A 160 -0.46 3.86 -2.08
C ASN A 160 -0.60 2.47 -2.67
N ILE A 161 -1.81 2.17 -3.16
CA ILE A 161 -2.08 1.13 -4.16
C ILE A 161 -2.57 1.77 -5.46
N GLY A 162 -2.23 1.18 -6.60
CA GLY A 162 -2.75 1.63 -7.89
C GLY A 162 -2.69 0.58 -8.99
N TRP A 163 -3.59 0.73 -9.97
CA TRP A 163 -3.64 -0.10 -11.17
C TRP A 163 -4.33 0.64 -12.32
N VAL A 164 -4.30 0.05 -13.52
CA VAL A 164 -4.91 0.64 -14.72
C VAL A 164 -6.28 0.04 -14.98
N LEU A 165 -7.28 0.91 -15.11
CA LEU A 165 -8.60 0.57 -15.61
C LEU A 165 -8.60 0.74 -17.14
N ASN A 166 -9.21 -0.19 -17.87
CA ASN A 166 -9.40 -0.09 -19.32
C ASN A 166 -10.58 0.85 -19.65
N SER A 167 -10.82 1.11 -20.93
CA SER A 167 -12.06 1.76 -21.36
C SER A 167 -13.28 0.90 -20.97
N GLY A 168 -14.32 1.53 -20.43
CA GLY A 168 -15.55 0.85 -20.03
C GLY A 168 -16.00 1.29 -18.65
N GLU A 169 -16.72 0.38 -17.98
CA GLU A 169 -17.29 0.60 -16.65
C GLU A 169 -16.72 -0.39 -15.64
N HIS A 170 -16.38 0.14 -14.47
CA HIS A 170 -15.72 -0.56 -13.40
C HIS A 170 -16.47 -0.38 -12.08
N SER A 171 -16.47 -1.44 -11.28
CA SER A 171 -16.95 -1.42 -9.90
C SER A 171 -15.81 -1.88 -8.99
N ILE A 172 -15.45 -1.05 -8.02
CA ILE A 172 -14.31 -1.26 -7.13
C ILE A 172 -14.85 -1.37 -5.71
N LYS A 173 -14.68 -2.55 -5.10
CA LYS A 173 -15.03 -2.76 -3.70
C LYS A 173 -14.01 -2.05 -2.80
N ILE A 174 -14.50 -1.27 -1.85
CA ILE A 174 -13.73 -0.46 -0.92
C ILE A 174 -13.83 -1.09 0.47
N ASP A 175 -12.67 -1.40 1.03
CA ASP A 175 -12.51 -1.79 2.42
C ASP A 175 -11.83 -0.65 3.18
N HIS A 176 -12.64 0.15 3.89
CA HIS A 176 -12.18 1.31 4.66
C HIS A 176 -11.32 0.94 5.88
N SER A 177 -11.20 -0.35 6.23
CA SER A 177 -10.29 -0.79 7.29
C SER A 177 -8.82 -0.85 6.84
N VAL A 178 -8.58 -0.88 5.52
CA VAL A 178 -7.23 -0.95 4.93
C VAL A 178 -6.94 0.19 3.95
N LEU A 179 -7.98 0.75 3.33
CA LEU A 179 -7.87 1.86 2.40
C LEU A 179 -8.06 3.19 3.14
N GLY A 180 -7.11 4.09 2.94
CA GLY A 180 -7.20 5.46 3.41
C GLY A 180 -8.27 6.26 2.66
N LYS A 181 -8.56 7.45 3.17
CA LYS A 181 -9.59 8.33 2.59
C LYS A 181 -9.25 8.75 1.16
N THR A 182 -7.98 9.00 0.86
CA THR A 182 -7.56 9.69 -0.36
C THR A 182 -7.48 8.75 -1.56
N CYS A 183 -7.95 9.22 -2.72
CA CYS A 183 -7.84 8.48 -3.99
C CYS A 183 -7.64 9.43 -5.18
N GLY A 184 -7.35 8.85 -6.35
CA GLY A 184 -7.17 9.61 -7.58
C GLY A 184 -7.40 8.84 -8.89
N LEU A 185 -7.67 9.60 -9.94
CA LEU A 185 -7.81 9.15 -11.33
C LEU A 185 -6.83 9.93 -12.20
N LEU A 186 -5.82 9.24 -12.74
CA LEU A 186 -4.67 9.86 -13.41
C LEU A 186 -4.64 9.48 -14.92
N PRO A 187 -4.72 10.47 -15.84
CA PRO A 187 -4.71 10.23 -17.29
C PRO A 187 -3.28 9.99 -17.84
N VAL A 188 -2.56 9.07 -17.22
CA VAL A 188 -1.18 8.71 -17.61
C VAL A 188 -1.19 7.77 -18.80
N GLY A 189 -0.44 8.14 -19.86
CA GLY A 189 -0.28 7.33 -21.06
C GLY A 189 -1.39 7.50 -22.10
N ILE A 190 -2.25 8.50 -21.93
CA ILE A 190 -3.30 8.88 -22.87
C ILE A 190 -3.30 10.40 -23.08
N ASP A 191 -3.86 10.83 -24.21
CA ASP A 191 -4.12 12.24 -24.53
C ASP A 191 -5.26 12.82 -23.68
N SER A 192 -6.40 12.13 -23.61
CA SER A 192 -7.57 12.52 -22.81
C SER A 192 -8.58 11.39 -22.68
N THR A 193 -9.40 11.42 -21.62
CA THR A 193 -10.55 10.52 -21.42
C THR A 193 -11.73 11.29 -20.86
N THR A 194 -12.94 10.73 -21.00
CA THR A 194 -14.15 11.23 -20.35
C THR A 194 -14.50 10.33 -19.17
N LEU A 195 -14.66 10.93 -17.99
CA LEU A 195 -14.90 10.24 -16.73
C LEU A 195 -16.30 10.51 -16.18
N SER A 196 -16.94 9.45 -15.70
CA SER A 196 -18.14 9.53 -14.85
C SER A 196 -17.95 8.62 -13.64
N THR A 197 -18.29 9.07 -12.43
CA THR A 197 -18.03 8.30 -11.20
C THR A 197 -19.17 8.37 -10.18
N THR A 198 -19.27 7.36 -9.32
CA THR A 198 -20.07 7.40 -8.07
C THR A 198 -19.26 6.81 -6.92
N GLY A 199 -19.64 7.10 -5.67
CA GLY A 199 -18.94 6.63 -4.48
C GLY A 199 -17.73 7.50 -4.05
N LEU A 200 -17.47 8.59 -4.77
CA LEU A 200 -16.43 9.58 -4.43
C LEU A 200 -17.04 10.86 -3.86
N GLN A 201 -16.28 11.59 -3.03
CA GLN A 201 -16.67 12.90 -2.49
C GLN A 201 -16.88 13.91 -3.62
N TRP A 202 -15.99 13.89 -4.60
CA TRP A 202 -16.10 14.71 -5.81
C TRP A 202 -16.36 13.78 -6.99
N ASN A 203 -17.64 13.43 -7.18
CA ASN A 203 -18.06 12.63 -8.33
C ASN A 203 -17.98 13.44 -9.63
N LEU A 204 -17.65 12.74 -10.71
CA LEU A 204 -17.54 13.30 -12.05
C LEU A 204 -18.75 12.89 -12.88
N THR A 205 -19.19 13.78 -13.77
CA THR A 205 -20.26 13.52 -14.74
C THR A 205 -19.79 13.97 -16.10
N GLU A 206 -19.50 13.01 -16.99
CA GLU A 206 -19.02 13.24 -18.37
C GLU A 206 -17.88 14.27 -18.44
N THR A 207 -16.95 14.21 -17.48
CA THR A 207 -15.89 15.21 -17.31
C THR A 207 -14.64 14.81 -18.08
N ILE A 208 -14.09 15.72 -18.87
CA ILE A 208 -12.83 15.50 -19.59
C ILE A 208 -11.66 15.52 -18.60
N SER A 209 -10.80 14.50 -18.67
CA SER A 209 -9.56 14.39 -17.89
C SER A 209 -8.36 14.22 -18.81
N SER A 210 -7.35 15.06 -18.60
CA SER A 210 -6.04 15.05 -19.27
C SER A 210 -5.03 15.81 -18.41
N PHE A 211 -3.73 15.70 -18.72
CA PHE A 211 -2.70 16.51 -18.06
C PHE A 211 -2.85 18.01 -18.31
N ASP A 212 -3.39 18.41 -19.47
CA ASP A 212 -3.62 19.81 -19.84
C ASP A 212 -4.94 20.38 -19.29
N ALA A 213 -5.75 19.55 -18.64
CA ALA A 213 -7.06 19.93 -18.12
C ALA A 213 -7.20 19.48 -16.65
N MET A 214 -8.13 18.57 -16.38
CA MET A 214 -8.44 18.11 -15.03
C MET A 214 -7.80 16.75 -14.76
N VAL A 215 -7.05 16.67 -13.66
CA VAL A 215 -6.60 15.42 -13.05
C VAL A 215 -7.25 15.31 -11.68
N SER A 216 -8.02 14.24 -11.44
CA SER A 216 -8.69 14.03 -10.16
C SER A 216 -7.66 13.53 -9.14
N THR A 217 -7.00 14.47 -8.46
CA THR A 217 -6.08 14.21 -7.35
C THR A 217 -6.70 14.68 -6.05
N SER A 218 -6.28 14.09 -4.92
CA SER A 218 -6.84 14.40 -3.59
C SER A 218 -8.36 14.24 -3.53
N ASN A 219 -8.93 13.30 -4.29
CA ASN A 219 -10.33 12.94 -4.17
C ASN A 219 -10.51 12.06 -2.92
N HIS A 220 -11.73 11.87 -2.46
CA HIS A 220 -11.98 11.06 -1.26
C HIS A 220 -12.98 9.94 -1.53
N LEU A 221 -12.70 8.77 -0.96
CA LEU A 221 -13.66 7.70 -0.81
C LEU A 221 -14.74 8.16 0.19
N VAL A 222 -16.01 7.92 -0.13
CA VAL A 222 -17.12 8.26 0.78
C VAL A 222 -17.20 7.17 1.86
N PRO A 223 -17.11 7.50 3.18
CA PRO A 223 -17.09 6.50 4.24
C PRO A 223 -18.34 5.60 4.31
N SER A 224 -19.49 6.12 3.86
CA SER A 224 -20.76 5.37 3.86
C SER A 224 -20.94 4.47 2.63
N SER A 225 -19.94 4.40 1.73
CA SER A 225 -20.01 3.62 0.49
C SER A 225 -18.89 2.59 0.46
N ASP A 226 -19.26 1.33 0.20
CA ASP A 226 -18.33 0.21 0.04
C ASP A 226 -17.94 -0.04 -1.43
N THR A 227 -18.41 0.80 -2.35
CA THR A 227 -18.27 0.59 -3.79
C THR A 227 -18.08 1.92 -4.52
N VAL A 228 -16.99 2.01 -5.29
CA VAL A 228 -16.77 3.09 -6.24
C VAL A 228 -17.08 2.57 -7.65
N TRP A 229 -17.94 3.28 -8.38
CA TRP A 229 -18.17 3.03 -9.80
C TRP A 229 -17.44 4.07 -10.64
N ILE A 230 -16.78 3.61 -11.70
CA ILE A 230 -15.98 4.45 -12.60
C ILE A 230 -16.26 4.05 -14.03
N LYS A 231 -16.67 5.02 -14.85
CA LYS A 231 -16.74 4.90 -16.31
C LYS A 231 -15.67 5.77 -16.93
N THR A 232 -14.93 5.22 -17.88
CA THR A 232 -13.87 5.92 -18.61
C THR A 232 -13.88 5.54 -20.10
N THR A 233 -13.65 6.49 -20.99
CA THR A 233 -13.64 6.23 -22.46
C THR A 233 -12.29 5.72 -22.96
N LYS A 234 -11.20 6.00 -22.24
CA LYS A 234 -9.84 5.46 -22.48
C LYS A 234 -9.22 4.94 -21.17
N PRO A 235 -8.09 4.20 -21.21
CA PRO A 235 -7.48 3.69 -19.98
C PRO A 235 -7.09 4.80 -19.00
N ILE A 236 -7.31 4.57 -17.70
CA ILE A 236 -7.03 5.53 -16.63
C ILE A 236 -6.33 4.81 -15.48
N TRP A 237 -5.37 5.48 -14.83
CA TRP A 237 -4.81 4.99 -13.57
C TRP A 237 -5.76 5.31 -12.42
N TRP A 238 -6.08 4.29 -11.65
CA TRP A 238 -6.77 4.41 -10.37
C TRP A 238 -5.77 4.23 -9.24
N THR A 239 -5.84 5.08 -8.22
CA THR A 239 -4.99 4.99 -7.04
C THR A 239 -5.74 5.33 -5.77
N MET A 240 -5.35 4.69 -4.67
CA MET A 240 -5.89 4.92 -3.33
C MET A 240 -4.75 4.91 -2.33
N GLU A 241 -4.92 5.69 -1.28
CA GLU A 241 -4.07 5.68 -0.10
C GLU A 241 -4.26 4.38 0.71
N LEU A 242 -3.20 3.90 1.33
CA LEU A 242 -3.20 2.77 2.26
C LEU A 242 -2.91 3.25 3.66
N HIS A 243 -3.72 2.83 4.63
CA HIS A 243 -3.53 3.14 6.03
C HIS A 243 -3.47 1.88 6.90
N ALA A 244 -2.77 2.02 8.02
CA ALA A 244 -2.91 1.20 9.19
C ALA A 244 -3.92 1.84 10.15
N GLU A 245 -4.54 1.05 11.00
CA GLU A 245 -5.38 1.54 12.09
C GLU A 245 -4.65 1.34 13.42
N ILE A 246 -4.70 2.36 14.27
CA ILE A 246 -4.29 2.28 15.68
C ILE A 246 -5.47 2.66 16.57
N THR A 247 -5.45 2.20 17.82
CA THR A 247 -6.44 2.60 18.83
C THR A 247 -5.81 3.64 19.73
N VAL A 248 -6.42 4.82 19.83
CA VAL A 248 -6.00 5.84 20.79
C VAL A 248 -6.95 5.84 21.98
N LEU A 249 -6.41 5.65 23.18
CA LEU A 249 -7.12 5.62 24.45
C LEU A 249 -6.98 6.97 25.15
N TYR A 250 -8.11 7.57 25.51
CA TYR A 250 -8.19 8.86 26.18
C TYR A 250 -8.56 8.70 27.64
N PHE A 251 -7.76 9.28 28.53
CA PHE A 251 -8.02 9.29 29.97
C PHE A 251 -8.24 10.72 30.49
N ALA A 252 -8.96 10.83 31.62
CA ALA A 252 -9.13 12.06 32.39
C ALA A 252 -9.42 13.32 31.55
N GLY A 253 -8.53 14.31 31.58
CA GLY A 253 -8.70 15.58 30.87
C GLY A 253 -8.83 15.39 29.36
N ALA A 254 -8.06 14.48 28.76
CA ALA A 254 -8.14 14.19 27.33
C ALA A 254 -9.49 13.58 26.96
N SER A 255 -10.02 12.66 27.78
CA SER A 255 -11.35 12.08 27.56
C SER A 255 -12.46 13.12 27.68
N THR A 256 -12.33 14.04 28.64
CA THR A 256 -13.28 15.14 28.82
C THR A 256 -13.27 16.11 27.63
N ALA A 257 -12.09 16.41 27.09
CA ALA A 257 -11.93 17.31 25.95
C ALA A 257 -12.46 16.71 24.64
N THR A 258 -12.18 15.44 24.37
CA THR A 258 -12.64 14.76 23.15
C THR A 258 -14.09 14.26 23.25
N GLY A 259 -14.62 14.11 24.46
CA GLY A 259 -15.91 13.47 24.72
C GLY A 259 -15.89 11.96 24.44
N ARG A 260 -14.70 11.33 24.41
CA ARG A 260 -14.49 9.93 24.04
C ARG A 260 -13.51 9.26 25.01
N THR A 261 -13.63 7.96 25.18
CA THR A 261 -12.64 7.14 25.92
C THR A 261 -11.65 6.47 24.98
N GLU A 262 -12.02 6.29 23.71
CA GLU A 262 -11.15 5.74 22.69
C GLU A 262 -11.55 6.24 21.29
N GLU A 263 -10.64 6.14 20.34
CA GLU A 263 -10.96 6.21 18.92
C GLU A 263 -9.97 5.41 18.06
N ALA A 264 -10.45 4.89 16.93
CA ALA A 264 -9.59 4.41 15.86
C ALA A 264 -9.00 5.59 15.07
N VAL A 265 -7.68 5.59 14.89
CA VAL A 265 -6.96 6.60 14.12
C VAL A 265 -6.24 5.92 12.95
N PRO A 266 -6.56 6.32 11.70
CA PRO A 266 -5.80 5.84 10.56
C PRO A 266 -4.45 6.56 10.50
N ILE A 267 -3.38 5.79 10.30
CA ILE A 267 -2.01 6.28 10.12
C ILE A 267 -1.42 5.68 8.83
N PRO A 268 -0.36 6.29 8.25
CA PRO A 268 0.36 5.65 7.14
C PRO A 268 0.79 4.22 7.51
N LEU A 269 0.73 3.28 6.57
CA LEU A 269 1.06 1.87 6.85
C LEU A 269 2.51 1.66 7.28
N ARG A 270 3.42 2.54 6.84
CA ARG A 270 4.81 2.61 7.31
C ARG A 270 4.96 3.08 8.76
N GLY A 271 3.85 3.46 9.38
CA GLY A 271 3.79 4.02 10.71
C GLY A 271 3.79 5.54 10.75
N LEU A 272 3.61 6.04 11.97
CA LEU A 272 3.61 7.45 12.32
C LEU A 272 4.35 7.60 13.64
N SER A 273 5.28 8.54 13.76
CA SER A 273 5.89 8.80 15.06
C SER A 273 4.85 9.29 16.05
N LEU A 274 5.01 8.93 17.32
CA LEU A 274 4.12 9.35 18.39
C LEU A 274 4.06 10.88 18.52
N LEU A 275 5.16 11.57 18.25
CA LEU A 275 5.18 13.04 18.16
C LEU A 275 4.23 13.56 17.08
N ASN A 276 4.21 12.96 15.89
CA ASN A 276 3.33 13.38 14.80
C ASN A 276 1.88 12.95 15.04
N LEU A 277 1.63 11.89 15.83
CA LEU A 277 0.27 11.52 16.23
C LEU A 277 -0.41 12.68 16.98
N ARG A 278 0.34 13.43 17.81
CA ARG A 278 -0.21 14.60 18.52
C ARG A 278 -0.89 15.59 17.56
N ASP A 279 -0.24 15.94 16.46
CA ASP A 279 -0.79 16.87 15.47
C ASP A 279 -2.03 16.31 14.79
N VAL A 280 -2.03 14.99 14.52
CA VAL A 280 -3.21 14.28 14.00
C VAL A 280 -4.37 14.39 14.99
N LEU A 281 -4.17 14.12 16.28
CA LEU A 281 -5.24 14.21 17.28
C LEU A 281 -5.79 15.63 17.43
N ILE A 282 -4.92 16.65 17.43
CA ILE A 282 -5.33 18.06 17.50
C ILE A 282 -6.20 18.42 16.28
N SER A 283 -5.80 18.00 15.08
CA SER A 283 -6.56 18.27 13.85
C SER A 283 -7.93 17.59 13.83
N ARG A 284 -8.05 16.43 14.50
CA ARG A 284 -9.30 15.66 14.60
C ARG A 284 -10.27 16.21 15.63
N HIS A 285 -9.76 16.85 16.68
CA HIS A 285 -10.54 17.44 17.78
C HIS A 285 -10.34 18.96 17.87
N PRO A 286 -10.63 19.73 16.81
CA PRO A 286 -10.40 21.17 16.81
C PRO A 286 -11.28 21.86 17.86
N HIS A 287 -10.75 22.91 18.50
CA HIS A 287 -11.46 23.74 19.50
C HIS A 287 -11.87 23.04 20.79
N THR A 288 -11.29 21.88 21.12
CA THR A 288 -11.56 21.14 22.37
C THR A 288 -10.62 21.48 23.53
N GLY A 289 -9.51 22.16 23.26
CA GLY A 289 -8.42 22.38 24.23
C GLY A 289 -7.48 21.18 24.39
N LEU A 290 -7.65 20.14 23.57
CA LEU A 290 -6.80 18.95 23.56
C LEU A 290 -5.32 19.28 23.31
N ASP A 291 -5.05 20.29 22.51
CA ASP A 291 -3.70 20.81 22.21
C ASP A 291 -2.89 21.11 23.47
N LYS A 292 -3.50 21.81 24.43
CA LYS A 292 -2.90 22.17 25.73
C LYS A 292 -2.79 20.99 26.68
N ILE A 293 -3.77 20.09 26.65
CA ILE A 293 -3.76 18.89 27.49
C ILE A 293 -2.57 18.00 27.10
N LEU A 294 -2.41 17.76 25.79
CA LEU A 294 -1.34 16.92 25.24
C LEU A 294 0.08 17.47 25.51
N GLU A 295 0.26 18.76 25.85
CA GLU A 295 1.56 19.31 26.28
C GLU A 295 2.04 18.72 27.60
N THR A 296 1.10 18.34 28.45
CA THR A 296 1.36 17.88 29.82
C THR A 296 1.22 16.37 29.97
N CYS A 297 0.68 15.69 28.96
CA CYS A 297 0.47 14.26 28.96
C CYS A 297 1.77 13.50 28.70
N GLN A 298 1.86 12.34 29.34
CA GLN A 298 2.74 11.25 28.91
C GLN A 298 1.98 10.32 27.97
N TRP A 299 2.71 9.40 27.36
CA TRP A 299 2.15 8.43 26.42
C TRP A 299 2.58 7.03 26.80
N SER A 300 1.70 6.06 26.57
CA SER A 300 2.09 4.64 26.50
C SER A 300 1.70 4.05 25.15
N VAL A 301 2.47 3.09 24.68
CA VAL A 301 2.19 2.30 23.47
C VAL A 301 2.20 0.83 23.87
N ASN A 302 1.11 0.12 23.60
CA ASN A 302 0.90 -1.28 23.98
C ASN A 302 1.21 -1.53 25.47
N GLU A 303 0.62 -0.71 26.35
CA GLU A 303 0.80 -0.74 27.81
C GLU A 303 2.21 -0.36 28.32
N GLU A 304 3.17 0.00 27.45
CA GLU A 304 4.51 0.42 27.85
C GLU A 304 4.66 1.95 27.76
N MET A 305 5.14 2.59 28.84
CA MET A 305 5.37 4.04 28.87
C MET A 305 6.50 4.45 27.90
N VAL A 306 6.29 5.56 27.18
CA VAL A 306 7.25 6.07 26.19
C VAL A 306 7.98 7.28 26.74
N ASP A 307 9.30 7.15 26.93
CA ASP A 307 10.16 8.24 27.39
C ASP A 307 10.52 9.24 26.28
N ASP A 308 10.65 8.75 25.03
CA ASP A 308 11.01 9.57 23.86
C ASP A 308 9.99 9.41 22.72
N PRO A 309 8.94 10.24 22.69
CA PRO A 309 7.91 10.20 21.64
C PRO A 309 8.43 10.47 20.22
N ALA A 310 9.60 11.10 20.06
CA ALA A 310 10.15 11.37 18.73
C ALA A 310 10.69 10.10 18.06
N ASN A 311 11.16 9.15 18.86
CA ASN A 311 11.76 7.89 18.41
C ASN A 311 10.83 6.67 18.55
N CYS A 312 9.58 6.90 18.97
CA CYS A 312 8.56 5.85 19.02
C CYS A 312 7.71 5.89 17.75
N GLU A 313 7.91 4.91 16.87
CA GLU A 313 7.07 4.71 15.68
C GLU A 313 5.87 3.82 16.00
N LEU A 314 4.68 4.28 15.61
CA LEU A 314 3.42 3.56 15.76
C LEU A 314 3.20 2.68 14.55
N SER A 315 2.81 1.43 14.78
CA SER A 315 2.50 0.47 13.74
C SER A 315 1.03 0.08 13.75
N GLU A 316 0.60 -0.61 12.70
CA GLU A 316 -0.71 -1.27 12.65
C GLU A 316 -1.05 -2.02 13.94
N GLY A 317 -2.27 -1.79 14.45
CA GLY A 317 -2.82 -2.45 15.64
C GLY A 317 -2.28 -1.94 16.97
N ALA A 318 -1.41 -0.91 16.98
CA ALA A 318 -0.90 -0.35 18.22
C ALA A 318 -2.03 0.30 19.06
N GLU A 319 -1.96 0.10 20.38
CA GLU A 319 -2.80 0.82 21.33
C GLU A 319 -1.99 1.95 21.99
N VAL A 320 -2.46 3.19 21.85
CA VAL A 320 -1.75 4.37 22.31
C VAL A 320 -2.57 5.09 23.37
N ALA A 321 -2.08 5.15 24.61
CA ALA A 321 -2.78 5.85 25.69
C ALA A 321 -2.25 7.26 25.90
N VAL A 322 -3.17 8.22 26.02
CA VAL A 322 -2.89 9.58 26.48
C VAL A 322 -2.98 9.62 28.00
N ILE A 323 -1.83 9.61 28.67
CA ILE A 323 -1.72 9.59 30.13
C ILE A 323 -1.65 11.02 30.65
N CYS A 324 -2.81 11.57 31.01
CA CYS A 324 -2.87 12.89 31.65
C CYS A 324 -2.22 12.84 33.04
N PRO A 325 -1.53 13.91 33.47
CA PRO A 325 -1.02 14.01 34.82
C PRO A 325 -2.20 13.91 35.80
N VAL A 326 -2.07 13.07 36.82
CA VAL A 326 -3.02 13.03 37.93
C VAL A 326 -3.03 14.41 38.57
N SER A 327 -4.21 15.03 38.66
CA SER A 327 -4.40 16.18 39.53
C SER A 327 -4.10 15.71 40.95
N GLY A 328 -2.93 16.09 41.47
CA GLY A 328 -2.54 15.74 42.83
C GLY A 328 -3.63 16.20 43.80
N GLY A 329 -4.16 15.24 44.56
CA GLY A 329 -4.68 15.48 45.90
C GLY A 329 -3.54 15.43 46.90
#